data_AF-A0A3D3CNF9-F1
#
_entry.id   AF-A0A3D3CNF9-F1
#
_cell.length_a   1.000
_cell.length_b   1.000
_cell.length_c   1.000
_cell.angle_alpha   90.00
_cell.angle_beta   90.00
_cell.angle_gamma   90.00
#
_symmetry.space_group_name_H-M   'P 1'
#
loop_
_entity.id
_entity.type
_entity.pdbx_description
1 polymer ?
#
loop_
_entity_poly.entity_id
_entity_poly.type
_entity_poly.pdbx_seq_one_letter_code
_entity_poly.pdbx_strand_id
1 'polypeptide(L)'
;CRNDIVWHKINAMPESVKDRFSSRYENVFMFSKSSRYYFNLEAVREPHREKTLTVIGTKRNDSKGTDALGKVKSHGFMSMPERVLNPAGVNPGDVWEIATHPYIPGKTLRNVARETR
;
A
#
# COMPACT_ATOMS: atom_id res chain seq x y z
N CYS A 1 23.04 -2.52 1.05
CA CYS A 1 21.68 -2.51 0.49
C CYS A 1 20.80 -1.66 1.40
N ARG A 2 19.86 -0.86 0.88
CA ARG A 2 18.90 -0.09 1.68
C ARG A 2 17.56 -0.78 1.83
N ASN A 3 17.11 -1.44 0.78
CA ASN A 3 15.89 -2.23 0.81
C ASN A 3 15.99 -3.35 -0.22
N ASP A 4 15.42 -4.50 0.13
CA ASP A 4 15.13 -5.60 -0.78
C ASP A 4 13.62 -5.62 -0.97
N ILE A 5 13.16 -5.30 -2.18
CA ILE A 5 11.75 -5.11 -2.49
C ILE A 5 11.28 -6.29 -3.31
N VAL A 6 10.18 -6.92 -2.88
CA VAL A 6 9.50 -7.98 -3.63
C VAL A 6 8.52 -7.33 -4.61
N TRP A 7 8.81 -7.43 -5.89
CA TRP A 7 7.85 -7.08 -6.94
C TRP A 7 6.98 -8.29 -7.26
N HIS A 8 5.73 -8.27 -6.77
CA HIS A 8 4.71 -9.26 -7.08
C HIS A 8 4.01 -8.94 -8.41
N LYS A 9 4.15 -9.85 -9.38
CA LYS A 9 3.56 -9.72 -10.72
C LYS A 9 2.16 -10.33 -10.75
N ILE A 10 1.13 -9.49 -10.74
CA ILE A 10 -0.29 -9.91 -10.74
C ILE A 10 -0.62 -10.81 -11.95
N ASN A 11 -0.05 -10.52 -13.12
CA ASN A 11 -0.30 -11.24 -14.37
C ASN A 11 0.95 -12.01 -14.85
N ALA A 12 1.58 -12.77 -13.96
CA ALA A 12 2.77 -13.52 -14.32
C ALA A 12 2.47 -14.67 -15.29
N MET A 13 3.26 -14.75 -16.36
CA MET A 13 3.16 -15.83 -17.35
C MET A 13 3.39 -17.21 -16.70
N PRO A 14 2.55 -18.21 -16.97
CA PRO A 14 2.79 -19.57 -16.50
C PRO A 14 4.06 -20.14 -17.15
N GLU A 15 4.85 -20.84 -16.36
CA GLU A 15 6.03 -21.56 -16.85
C GLU A 15 5.65 -23.01 -17.11
N SER A 16 6.17 -23.61 -18.19
CA SER A 16 5.86 -25.00 -18.59
C SER A 16 6.55 -26.07 -17.71
N VAL A 17 6.99 -25.69 -16.52
CA VAL A 17 7.83 -26.50 -15.65
C VAL A 17 6.95 -27.27 -14.67
N LYS A 18 7.29 -28.56 -14.44
CA LYS A 18 6.45 -29.49 -13.65
C LYS A 18 7.00 -29.79 -12.26
N ASP A 19 8.28 -29.55 -12.01
CA ASP A 19 8.99 -29.91 -10.78
C ASP A 19 9.21 -28.73 -9.82
N ARG A 20 8.74 -27.53 -10.19
CA ARG A 20 8.79 -26.33 -9.34
C ARG A 20 7.63 -25.37 -9.61
N PHE A 21 7.41 -24.47 -8.65
CA PHE A 21 6.49 -23.36 -8.83
C PHE A 21 7.00 -22.39 -9.90
N SER A 22 6.06 -21.78 -10.64
CA SER A 22 6.38 -20.70 -11.57
C SER A 22 6.82 -19.45 -10.83
N SER A 23 7.76 -18.69 -11.39
CA SER A 23 8.16 -17.42 -10.80
C SER A 23 7.03 -16.39 -10.91
N ARG A 24 6.64 -15.84 -9.76
CA ARG A 24 5.56 -14.84 -9.63
C ARG A 24 6.04 -13.50 -9.09
N TYR A 25 7.28 -13.44 -8.62
CA TYR A 25 7.87 -12.21 -8.11
C TYR A 25 9.31 -12.05 -8.58
N GLU A 26 9.79 -10.80 -8.52
CA GLU A 26 11.16 -10.42 -8.81
C GLU A 26 11.69 -9.57 -7.65
N ASN A 27 13.01 -9.62 -7.41
CA ASN A 27 13.62 -8.81 -6.36
C ASN A 27 14.16 -7.51 -6.97
N VAL A 28 13.81 -6.39 -6.33
CA VAL A 28 14.30 -5.06 -6.67
C VAL A 28 15.16 -4.56 -5.53
N PHE A 29 16.46 -4.47 -5.77
CA PHE A 29 17.42 -4.03 -4.75
C PHE A 29 17.66 -2.53 -4.83
N MET A 30 17.38 -1.81 -3.74
CA MET A 30 17.69 -0.39 -3.62
C MET A 30 19.06 -0.20 -2.99
N PHE A 31 20.02 0.35 -3.75
CA PHE A 31 21.36 0.69 -3.26
C PHE A 31 21.55 2.19 -3.09
N SER A 32 22.40 2.58 -2.14
CA SER A 32 22.82 3.97 -1.95
C SER A 32 24.29 4.02 -1.57
N LYS A 33 25.01 5.03 -2.08
CA LYS A 33 26.44 5.24 -1.83
C LYS A 33 26.76 5.71 -0.41
N SER A 34 25.80 6.32 0.30
CA SER A 34 26.02 6.96 1.61
C SER A 34 25.00 6.52 2.65
N SER A 35 25.40 6.63 3.93
CA SER A 35 24.54 6.42 5.10
C SER A 35 23.39 7.45 5.18
N ARG A 36 23.60 8.65 4.62
CA ARG A 36 22.56 9.68 4.46
C ARG A 36 22.28 9.83 2.97
N TYR A 37 21.06 9.54 2.55
CA TYR A 37 20.64 9.61 1.16
C TYR A 37 19.29 10.30 1.08
N TYR A 38 19.06 10.96 -0.05
CA TYR A 38 17.76 11.56 -0.31
C TYR A 38 16.74 10.46 -0.63
N PHE A 39 15.62 10.47 0.09
CA PHE A 39 14.49 9.59 -0.13
C PHE A 39 13.21 10.32 0.23
N ASN A 40 12.32 10.51 -0.75
CA ASN A 40 11.04 11.18 -0.54
C ASN A 40 9.96 10.14 -0.23
N LEU A 41 9.81 9.79 1.06
CA LEU A 41 8.80 8.84 1.50
C LEU A 41 7.38 9.39 1.30
N GLU A 42 7.16 10.69 1.48
CA GLU A 42 5.84 11.32 1.40
C GLU A 42 5.20 11.17 0.01
N ALA A 43 6.00 11.19 -1.06
CA ALA A 43 5.53 11.05 -2.43
C ALA A 43 5.00 9.65 -2.78
N VAL A 44 5.31 8.62 -1.97
CA VAL A 44 4.94 7.23 -2.23
C VAL A 44 4.01 6.65 -1.17
N ARG A 45 3.54 7.47 -0.23
CA ARG A 45 2.63 7.01 0.82
C ARG A 45 1.28 6.60 0.26
N GLU A 46 0.68 5.60 0.89
CA GLU A 46 -0.67 5.15 0.60
C GLU A 46 -1.66 5.75 1.60
N PRO A 47 -2.91 6.04 1.20
CA PRO A 47 -3.91 6.54 2.11
C PRO A 47 -4.20 5.54 3.24
N HIS A 48 -4.51 6.06 4.43
CA HIS A 48 -4.92 5.22 5.56
C HIS A 48 -6.17 4.42 5.24
N ARG A 49 -6.21 3.15 5.66
CA ARG A 49 -7.42 2.34 5.58
C ARG A 49 -8.51 2.91 6.50
N GLU A 50 -9.75 2.89 6.05
CA GLU A 50 -10.88 3.46 6.82
C GLU A 50 -11.05 2.82 8.19
N LYS A 51 -10.83 1.50 8.30
CA LYS A 51 -10.88 0.77 9.57
C LYS A 51 -9.83 1.28 10.58
N THR A 52 -8.67 1.69 10.10
CA THR A 52 -7.61 2.27 10.94
C THR A 52 -8.07 3.63 11.50
N LEU A 53 -8.72 4.43 10.65
CA LEU A 53 -9.26 5.74 11.03
C LEU A 53 -10.40 5.63 12.07
N THR A 54 -11.28 4.63 11.93
CA THR A 54 -12.39 4.42 12.88
C THR A 54 -11.89 3.88 14.22
N VAL A 55 -10.92 2.96 14.23
CA VAL A 55 -10.34 2.39 15.47
C VAL A 55 -9.57 3.44 16.27
N ILE A 56 -8.83 4.34 15.60
CA ILE A 56 -8.05 5.40 16.25
C ILE A 56 -8.94 6.60 16.67
N GLY A 57 -10.23 6.58 16.31
CA GLY A 57 -11.21 7.58 16.72
C GLY A 57 -11.23 8.85 15.87
N THR A 58 -10.61 8.83 14.68
CA THR A 58 -10.62 9.97 13.75
C THR A 58 -11.93 10.10 12.95
N LYS A 59 -12.65 8.98 12.74
CA LYS A 59 -14.05 8.96 12.30
C LYS A 59 -14.91 8.41 13.45
N ARG A 60 -15.31 9.27 14.40
CA ARG A 60 -16.36 8.91 15.36
C ARG A 60 -17.69 8.86 14.60
N ASN A 61 -18.27 7.66 14.50
CA ASN A 61 -19.72 7.56 14.29
C ASN A 61 -20.38 8.01 15.60
N ASP A 62 -21.10 9.13 15.57
CA ASP A 62 -21.86 9.69 16.70
C ASP A 62 -23.10 8.84 17.09
N SER A 63 -23.02 7.52 16.94
CA SER A 63 -24.05 6.60 17.41
C SER A 63 -23.92 6.46 18.93
N LYS A 64 -24.49 7.42 19.67
CA LYS A 64 -24.66 7.35 21.13
C LYS A 64 -25.62 6.21 21.46
N GLY A 65 -25.10 4.99 21.59
CA GLY A 65 -25.82 3.89 22.22
C GLY A 65 -25.92 4.15 23.72
N THR A 66 -27.13 4.46 24.19
CA THR A 66 -27.43 4.57 25.62
C THR A 66 -27.71 3.19 26.21
N ASP A 67 -27.29 2.94 27.44
CA ASP A 67 -27.77 1.79 28.20
C ASP A 67 -29.26 1.94 28.58
N ALA A 68 -29.84 0.91 29.21
CA ALA A 68 -31.24 0.90 29.63
C ALA A 68 -31.60 2.00 30.66
N LEU A 69 -30.61 2.74 31.17
CA LEU A 69 -30.75 3.87 32.09
C LEU A 69 -30.44 5.23 31.40
N GLY A 70 -30.22 5.24 30.08
CA GLY A 70 -29.97 6.45 29.30
C GLY A 70 -28.51 6.94 29.34
N LYS A 71 -27.57 6.22 29.97
CA LYS A 71 -26.16 6.64 30.04
C LYS A 71 -25.39 6.18 28.79
N VAL A 72 -24.63 7.11 28.22
CA VAL A 72 -23.75 6.83 27.07
C VAL A 72 -22.56 5.99 27.55
N LYS A 73 -22.39 4.77 27.03
CA LYS A 73 -21.20 3.95 27.30
C LYS A 73 -20.00 4.47 26.52
N SER A 74 -19.43 5.61 26.90
CA SER A 74 -18.11 5.99 26.42
C SER A 74 -17.07 5.21 27.21
N HIS A 75 -16.76 3.98 26.80
CA HIS A 75 -15.49 3.38 27.20
C HIS A 75 -14.40 4.33 26.70
N GLY A 76 -13.69 4.95 27.63
CA GLY A 76 -12.76 6.05 27.36
C GLY A 76 -11.62 5.61 26.46
N PHE A 77 -11.84 5.63 25.15
CA PHE A 77 -10.76 5.81 24.19
C PHE A 77 -10.40 7.28 24.22
N MET A 78 -9.24 7.60 24.80
CA MET A 78 -8.64 8.91 24.67
C MET A 78 -8.57 9.24 23.18
N SER A 79 -9.12 10.40 22.80
CA SER A 79 -8.90 11.00 21.50
C SER A 79 -7.39 11.13 21.30
N MET A 80 -6.79 10.22 20.54
CA MET A 80 -5.36 10.24 20.31
C MET A 80 -5.03 11.41 19.38
N PRO A 81 -4.04 12.25 19.72
CA PRO A 81 -3.70 13.39 18.89
C PRO A 81 -3.23 12.93 17.52
N GLU A 82 -3.39 13.81 16.53
CA GLU A 82 -2.89 13.78 15.15
C GLU A 82 -1.46 13.21 14.98
N ARG A 83 -0.65 13.21 16.05
CA ARG A 83 0.70 12.65 16.13
C ARG A 83 0.82 11.13 15.94
N VAL A 84 -0.26 10.34 15.97
CA VAL A 84 -0.17 8.87 15.77
C VAL A 84 -0.16 8.48 14.29
N LEU A 85 -0.78 9.28 13.42
CA LEU A 85 -0.91 8.98 12.00
C LEU A 85 -0.22 10.07 11.19
N ASN A 86 0.64 9.68 10.24
CA ASN A 86 1.19 10.66 9.31
C ASN A 86 0.05 11.15 8.38
N PRO A 87 -0.16 12.47 8.22
CA PRO A 87 -1.24 13.02 7.41
C PRO A 87 -1.16 12.62 5.93
N ALA A 88 0.03 12.40 5.38
CA ALA A 88 0.22 11.97 4.01
C ALA A 88 -0.02 10.47 3.79
N GLY A 89 -0.27 9.69 4.85
CA GLY A 89 -0.64 8.27 4.75
C GLY A 89 0.34 7.29 5.39
N VAL A 90 0.16 6.01 5.10
CA VAL A 90 1.02 4.91 5.56
C VAL A 90 2.21 4.71 4.62
N ASN A 91 3.29 4.13 5.14
CA ASN A 91 4.37 3.64 4.30
C ASN A 91 3.87 2.44 3.49
N PRO A 92 4.00 2.42 2.15
CA PRO A 92 3.56 1.30 1.31
C PRO A 92 4.30 -0.01 1.60
N GLY A 93 5.50 0.06 2.19
CA GLY A 93 6.32 -1.11 2.48
C GLY A 93 7.14 -1.57 1.27
N ASP A 94 7.61 -2.81 1.37
CA ASP A 94 8.60 -3.44 0.48
C ASP A 94 8.02 -4.57 -0.38
N VAL A 95 6.70 -4.77 -0.36
CA VAL A 95 6.01 -5.70 -1.25
C VAL A 95 5.14 -4.90 -2.21
N TRP A 96 5.53 -4.87 -3.48
CA TRP A 96 4.89 -4.05 -4.49
C TRP A 96 4.09 -4.92 -5.46
N GLU A 97 2.80 -4.61 -5.61
CA GLU A 97 1.94 -5.24 -6.61
C GLU A 97 1.84 -4.34 -7.83
N ILE A 98 2.66 -4.64 -8.85
CA ILE A 98 2.66 -3.88 -10.10
C ILE A 98 2.38 -4.86 -11.24
N ALA A 99 1.32 -4.59 -11.99
CA ALA A 99 0.98 -5.40 -13.15
C ALA A 99 2.01 -5.19 -14.27
N THR A 100 2.61 -6.27 -14.76
CA THR A 100 3.22 -6.28 -16.09
C THR A 100 2.10 -6.13 -17.12
N HIS A 101 2.38 -5.45 -18.23
CA HIS A 101 1.40 -5.20 -19.29
C HIS A 101 0.64 -6.50 -19.61
N PRO A 102 -0.71 -6.50 -19.62
CA PRO A 102 -1.46 -7.73 -19.83
C PRO A 102 -1.08 -8.30 -21.19
N TYR A 103 -0.67 -9.56 -21.22
CA TYR A 103 -0.54 -10.30 -22.48
C TYR A 103 -1.94 -10.45 -23.07
N ILE A 104 -2.25 -9.64 -24.08
CA ILE A 104 -3.46 -9.78 -24.89
C ILE A 104 -3.06 -10.62 -26.11
N PRO A 105 -3.52 -11.88 -26.24
CA PRO A 105 -3.24 -12.69 -27.42
C PRO A 105 -3.72 -11.94 -28.67
N GLY A 106 -2.82 -11.64 -29.61
CA GLY A 106 -3.17 -11.05 -30.91
C GLY A 106 -3.00 -9.54 -31.10
N LYS A 107 -2.50 -8.77 -30.12
CA LYS A 107 -2.12 -7.35 -30.35
C LYS A 107 -0.61 -7.18 -30.51
N THR A 108 -0.15 -6.92 -31.73
CA THR A 108 1.21 -6.40 -32.01
C THR A 108 1.36 -5.03 -31.35
N LEU A 109 2.43 -4.85 -30.59
CA LEU A 109 2.78 -3.60 -29.90
C LEU A 109 2.87 -2.44 -30.91
N ARG A 110 1.87 -1.56 -30.95
CA ARG A 110 2.05 -0.21 -31.48
C ARG A 110 2.52 0.67 -30.34
N ASN A 111 3.76 1.13 -30.45
CA ASN A 111 4.37 2.09 -29.55
C ASN A 111 3.43 3.28 -29.31
N VAL A 112 2.97 3.46 -28.07
CA VAL A 112 2.35 4.71 -27.64
C VAL A 112 3.48 5.64 -27.23
N ALA A 113 4.02 6.32 -28.22
CA ALA A 113 4.71 7.58 -28.01
C ALA A 113 3.67 8.71 -28.06
N ARG A 114 3.85 9.68 -27.16
CA ARG A 114 3.17 11.01 -27.07
C ARG A 114 1.79 10.93 -26.39
N GLU A 115 1.41 11.85 -25.50
CA GLU A 115 1.77 13.26 -25.41
C GLU A 115 1.49 13.80 -23.99
N THR A 116 2.44 14.56 -23.45
CA THR A 116 2.22 15.63 -22.47
C THR A 116 1.26 16.67 -23.04
N ARG A 117 0.23 17.04 -22.29
CA ARG A 117 -0.31 18.41 -22.18
C ARG A 117 -1.27 18.50 -21.00
#